data_AF-A0A1B1ZMD1-F1
#
_entry.id   AF-A0A1B1ZMD1-F1
#
_cell.length_a   1.000
_cell.length_b   1.000
_cell.length_c   1.000
_cell.angle_alpha   90.00
_cell.angle_beta   90.00
_cell.angle_gamma   90.00
#
_symmetry.space_group_name_H-M   'P 1'
#
loop_
_entity.id
_entity.type
_entity.pdbx_description
1 polymer ?
#
loop_
_entity_poly.entity_id
_entity_poly.type
_entity_poly.pdbx_seq_one_letter_code
_entity_poly.pdbx_strand_id
1 'polypeptide(L)'
;MTAVSIYAFLLDGWDYASTWGLDGDHYYAQLTPNGVDDADGPQVWIGPPTHLVGTVTEMVHGIAAALDLPLDLVDEAMARGSAACRGEPVMPVPVSGAAVCPPTPFRQPPTRFGPRP
;
A
#
# COMPACT_ATOMS: atom_id res chain seq x y z
N MET A 1 -12.84 28.54 -6.19
CA MET A 1 -13.04 27.16 -6.67
C MET A 1 -11.90 26.36 -6.10
N THR A 2 -12.15 25.59 -5.05
CA THR A 2 -11.16 24.66 -4.50
C THR A 2 -10.93 23.56 -5.53
N ALA A 3 -9.67 23.34 -5.91
CA ALA A 3 -9.32 22.29 -6.85
C ALA A 3 -9.46 20.95 -6.13
N VAL A 4 -10.30 20.06 -6.67
CA VAL A 4 -10.36 18.66 -6.23
C VAL A 4 -9.42 17.86 -7.11
N SER A 5 -8.42 17.22 -6.51
CA SER A 5 -7.50 16.34 -7.22
C SER A 5 -7.65 14.93 -6.66
N ILE A 6 -8.06 13.99 -7.51
CA ILE A 6 -8.28 12.59 -7.13
C ILE A 6 -7.30 11.70 -7.90
N TYR A 7 -6.61 10.84 -7.18
CA TYR A 7 -5.62 9.90 -7.70
C TYR A 7 -5.99 8.48 -7.25
N ALA A 8 -5.74 7.49 -8.11
CA ALA A 8 -5.84 6.09 -7.72
C ALA A 8 -4.75 5.74 -6.71
N PHE A 9 -5.04 4.87 -5.73
CA PHE A 9 -4.03 4.32 -4.85
C PHE A 9 -3.58 2.96 -5.41
N LEU A 10 -2.47 2.94 -6.15
CA LEU A 10 -2.05 1.78 -6.94
C LEU A 10 -1.20 0.80 -6.12
N LEU A 11 -1.84 0.12 -5.19
CA LEU A 11 -1.25 -0.95 -4.41
C LEU A 11 -1.97 -2.28 -4.69
N ASP A 12 -1.22 -3.35 -4.90
CA ASP A 12 -1.75 -4.69 -5.15
C ASP A 12 -2.67 -5.13 -4.01
N GLY A 13 -3.92 -5.46 -4.37
CA GLY A 13 -4.97 -5.80 -3.39
C GLY A 13 -5.77 -4.61 -2.88
N TRP A 14 -5.49 -3.38 -3.32
CA TRP A 14 -6.21 -2.16 -2.96
C TRP A 14 -6.54 -1.27 -4.17
N ASP A 15 -5.97 -1.55 -5.33
CA ASP A 15 -5.96 -0.72 -6.52
C ASP A 15 -7.30 -0.59 -7.28
N TYR A 16 -8.34 -1.36 -6.92
CA TYR A 16 -9.61 -1.36 -7.65
C TYR A 16 -10.51 -0.15 -7.31
N ALA A 17 -10.66 0.13 -6.01
CA ALA A 17 -11.58 1.17 -5.51
C ALA A 17 -10.88 2.20 -4.62
N SER A 18 -9.61 2.00 -4.27
CA SER A 18 -8.90 2.91 -3.38
C SER A 18 -8.43 4.17 -4.09
N THR A 19 -8.68 5.32 -3.46
CA THR A 19 -8.30 6.64 -3.96
C THR A 19 -7.67 7.50 -2.88
N TRP A 20 -6.85 8.45 -3.29
CA TRP A 20 -6.30 9.49 -2.44
C TRP A 20 -6.29 10.81 -3.20
N GLY A 21 -6.27 11.92 -2.49
CA GLY A 21 -6.41 13.21 -3.15
C GLY A 21 -6.28 14.40 -2.24
N LEU A 22 -6.52 15.57 -2.83
CA LEU A 22 -6.63 16.85 -2.17
C LEU A 22 -8.04 17.37 -2.40
N ASP A 23 -8.76 17.66 -1.30
CA ASP A 23 -10.05 18.35 -1.32
C ASP A 23 -9.91 19.68 -0.56
N GLY A 24 -9.92 20.77 -1.32
CA GLY A 24 -9.60 22.09 -0.80
C GLY A 24 -8.16 22.18 -0.29
N ASP A 25 -8.00 22.36 1.01
CA ASP A 25 -6.69 22.46 1.68
C ASP A 25 -6.31 21.20 2.47
N HIS A 26 -7.10 20.12 2.33
CA HIS A 26 -6.91 18.90 3.13
C HIS A 26 -6.71 17.69 2.23
N TYR A 27 -5.67 16.91 2.54
CA TYR A 27 -5.49 15.62 1.92
C TYR A 27 -6.50 14.62 2.50
N TYR A 28 -6.98 13.73 1.64
CA TYR A 28 -7.84 12.62 2.02
C TYR A 28 -7.43 11.33 1.32
N ALA A 29 -7.82 10.19 1.89
CA ALA A 29 -7.70 8.87 1.32
C ALA A 29 -8.92 8.02 1.69
N GLN A 30 -9.45 7.30 0.71
CA GLN A 30 -10.53 6.34 0.85
C GLN A 30 -10.00 5.01 0.32
N LEU A 31 -9.76 4.05 1.20
CA LEU A 31 -9.15 2.79 0.83
C LEU A 31 -10.10 1.63 1.08
N THR A 32 -10.33 0.86 0.04
CA THR A 32 -11.18 -0.33 0.05
C THR A 32 -10.35 -1.49 -0.51
N PRO A 33 -10.15 -2.58 0.25
CA PRO A 33 -9.47 -3.75 -0.26
C PRO A 33 -10.21 -4.34 -1.46
N ASN A 34 -9.47 -4.88 -2.42
CA ASN A 34 -10.04 -5.52 -3.59
C ASN A 34 -10.94 -6.70 -3.17
N GLY A 35 -12.16 -6.75 -3.71
CA GLY A 35 -13.12 -7.82 -3.40
C GLY A 35 -13.91 -7.63 -2.10
N VAL A 36 -13.72 -6.51 -1.40
CA VAL A 36 -14.58 -6.08 -0.28
C VAL A 36 -15.66 -5.15 -0.83
N ASP A 37 -16.91 -5.38 -0.40
CA ASP A 37 -18.04 -4.51 -0.69
C ASP A 37 -17.97 -3.25 0.19
N ASP A 38 -18.04 -2.08 -0.44
CA ASP A 38 -18.00 -0.77 0.19
C ASP A 38 -19.40 -0.16 0.39
N ALA A 39 -20.45 -0.98 0.36
CA ALA A 39 -21.83 -0.55 0.62
C ALA A 39 -22.00 0.23 1.93
N ASP A 40 -21.17 -0.03 2.94
CA ASP A 40 -21.13 0.68 4.23
C ASP A 40 -20.06 1.81 4.29
N GLY A 41 -19.41 2.11 3.16
CA GLY A 41 -18.30 3.06 3.04
C GLY A 41 -16.93 2.39 2.92
N PRO A 42 -15.86 3.16 2.68
CA PRO A 42 -14.53 2.61 2.55
C PRO A 42 -14.04 2.05 3.88
N GLN A 43 -13.25 0.98 3.79
CA GLN A 43 -12.72 0.31 4.98
C GLN A 43 -11.79 1.22 5.79
N VAL A 44 -11.05 2.07 5.08
CA VAL A 44 -10.18 3.08 5.68
C VAL A 44 -10.55 4.45 5.10
N TRP A 45 -10.87 5.38 5.99
CA TRP A 45 -11.08 6.79 5.68
C TRP A 45 -10.07 7.64 6.43
N ILE A 46 -9.22 8.35 5.70
CA ILE A 46 -8.28 9.33 6.24
C ILE A 46 -8.62 10.68 5.64
N GLY A 47 -8.86 11.68 6.48
CA GLY A 47 -9.27 13.01 6.03
C GLY A 47 -10.32 13.63 6.95
N PRO A 48 -10.74 14.87 6.67
CA PRO A 48 -11.77 15.54 7.46
C PRO A 48 -13.09 14.73 7.47
N PRO A 49 -13.86 14.76 8.57
CA PRO A 49 -13.62 15.49 9.82
C PRO A 49 -12.68 14.79 10.82
N THR A 50 -12.26 13.55 10.53
CA THR A 50 -11.58 12.66 11.47
C THR A 50 -10.08 12.90 11.59
N HIS A 51 -9.45 13.38 10.52
CA HIS A 51 -8.02 13.70 10.47
C HIS A 51 -7.76 14.86 9.50
N LEU A 52 -7.24 15.98 10.00
CA LEU A 52 -6.77 17.05 9.14
C LEU A 52 -5.35 16.72 8.68
N VAL A 53 -5.20 16.32 7.43
CA VAL A 53 -3.91 16.01 6.83
C VAL A 53 -3.48 17.18 5.95
N GLY A 54 -2.42 17.88 6.36
CA GLY A 54 -1.96 19.10 5.68
C GLY A 54 -0.84 18.84 4.66
N THR A 55 -0.21 17.67 4.71
CA THR A 55 0.92 17.33 3.84
C THR A 55 0.82 15.91 3.27
N VAL A 56 1.45 15.69 2.11
CA VAL A 56 1.57 14.34 1.51
C VAL A 56 2.31 13.38 2.46
N THR A 57 3.34 13.85 3.17
CA THR A 57 4.08 13.03 4.14
C THR A 57 3.17 12.52 5.24
N GLU A 58 2.35 13.39 5.84
CA GLU A 58 1.37 12.97 6.84
C GLU A 58 0.36 11.97 6.29
N MET A 59 -0.04 12.12 5.02
CA MET A 59 -0.92 11.16 4.35
C MET A 59 -0.26 9.77 4.22
N VAL A 60 0.99 9.72 3.75
CA VAL A 60 1.76 8.47 3.64
C VAL A 60 1.85 7.77 5.00
N HIS A 61 2.16 8.53 6.06
CA HIS A 61 2.21 8.01 7.43
C HIS A 61 0.85 7.49 7.90
N GLY A 62 -0.23 8.22 7.61
CA GLY A 62 -1.59 7.80 7.98
C GLY A 62 -2.00 6.50 7.30
N ILE A 63 -1.77 6.39 5.99
CA ILE A 63 -2.08 5.18 5.22
C ILE A 63 -1.22 4.01 5.68
N ALA A 64 0.09 4.21 5.85
CA ALA A 64 1.00 3.17 6.33
C ALA A 64 0.59 2.63 7.70
N ALA A 65 0.21 3.52 8.63
CA ALA A 65 -0.28 3.12 9.94
C ALA A 65 -1.63 2.40 9.88
N ALA A 66 -2.54 2.83 9.00
CA ALA A 66 -3.86 2.21 8.86
C ALA A 66 -3.80 0.81 8.21
N LEU A 67 -2.86 0.61 7.29
CA LEU A 67 -2.71 -0.63 6.54
C LEU A 67 -1.65 -1.58 7.12
N ASP A 68 -0.90 -1.16 8.15
CA ASP A 68 0.27 -1.86 8.69
C ASP A 68 1.30 -2.20 7.59
N LEU A 69 1.65 -1.18 6.79
CA LEU A 69 2.54 -1.31 5.63
C LEU A 69 3.79 -0.42 5.76
N PRO A 70 4.90 -0.74 5.05
CA PRO A 70 6.07 0.13 4.97
C PRO A 70 5.74 1.47 4.31
N LEU A 71 6.32 2.56 4.82
CA LEU A 71 6.15 3.91 4.28
C LEU A 71 6.57 4.00 2.81
N ASP A 72 7.69 3.38 2.45
CA ASP A 72 8.27 3.38 1.11
C ASP A 72 7.30 2.78 0.07
N LEU A 73 6.59 1.73 0.47
CA LEU A 73 5.61 1.05 -0.40
C LEU A 73 4.35 1.89 -0.59
N VAL A 74 3.90 2.58 0.47
CA VAL A 74 2.75 3.50 0.39
C VAL A 74 3.08 4.73 -0.44
N ASP A 75 4.27 5.31 -0.25
CA ASP A 75 4.77 6.44 -1.04
C ASP A 75 4.84 6.08 -2.52
N GLU A 76 5.36 4.89 -2.86
CA GLU A 76 5.41 4.42 -4.23
C GLU A 76 4.00 4.23 -4.83
N ALA A 77 3.06 3.65 -4.08
CA ALA A 77 1.69 3.44 -4.54
C ALA A 77 0.97 4.76 -4.82
N MET A 78 1.17 5.77 -3.97
CA MET A 78 0.67 7.12 -4.18
C MET A 78 1.32 7.78 -5.40
N ALA A 79 2.64 7.69 -5.52
CA ALA A 79 3.39 8.27 -6.65
C ALA A 79 2.95 7.67 -8.00
N ARG A 80 2.73 6.35 -8.06
CA ARG A 80 2.19 5.68 -9.26
C ARG A 80 0.78 6.16 -9.58
N GLY A 81 -0.07 6.34 -8.57
CA GLY A 81 -1.40 6.95 -8.74
C GLY A 81 -1.39 8.33 -9.39
N SER A 82 -0.48 9.18 -8.92
CA SER A 82 -0.26 10.51 -9.49
C SER A 82 0.26 10.44 -10.94
N ALA A 83 1.17 9.51 -11.23
CA ALA A 83 1.69 9.26 -12.58
C ALA A 83 0.61 8.74 -13.54
N ALA A 84 -0.26 7.83 -13.10
CA ALA A 84 -1.41 7.35 -13.88
C ALA A 84 -2.31 8.51 -14.32
N CYS A 85 -2.57 9.46 -13.43
CA CYS A 85 -3.36 10.65 -13.74
C CYS A 85 -2.72 11.55 -14.80
N ARG A 86 -1.40 11.48 -14.99
CA ARG A 86 -0.67 12.16 -16.08
C ARG A 86 -0.65 11.36 -17.38
N GLY A 87 -1.27 10.18 -17.42
CA GLY A 87 -1.30 9.29 -18.58
C GLY A 87 -0.07 8.39 -18.70
N GLU A 88 0.74 8.26 -17.65
CA GLU A 88 1.89 7.35 -17.64
C GLU A 88 1.40 5.89 -17.47
N PRO A 89 1.95 4.92 -18.23
CA PRO A 89 1.63 3.51 -18.04
C PRO A 89 2.28 3.01 -16.75
N VAL A 90 1.46 2.80 -15.73
CA VAL A 90 1.89 2.31 -14.42
C VAL A 90 1.17 1.02 -14.06
N MET A 91 1.84 0.17 -13.28
CA MET A 91 1.27 -1.05 -12.69
C MET A 91 1.06 -0.84 -11.19
N PRO A 92 0.18 -1.60 -10.53
CA PRO A 92 0.11 -1.61 -9.06
C PRO A 92 1.44 -2.00 -8.42
N VAL A 93 1.77 -1.39 -7.27
CA VAL A 93 2.92 -1.78 -6.45
C VAL A 93 2.60 -3.12 -5.80
N PRO A 94 3.42 -4.18 -5.98
CA PRO A 94 3.17 -5.45 -5.32
C PRO A 94 3.38 -5.32 -3.81
N VAL A 95 2.46 -5.86 -3.00
CA VAL A 95 2.64 -6.03 -1.55
C VAL A 95 3.67 -7.12 -1.25
N SER A 96 4.94 -6.86 -1.56
CA SER A 96 6.01 -7.83 -1.33
C SER A 96 6.40 -7.92 0.14
N GLY A 97 5.62 -8.72 0.88
CA GLY A 97 6.09 -9.53 1.99
C GLY A 97 6.78 -10.84 1.54
N ALA A 98 6.91 -11.08 0.23
CA ALA A 98 7.80 -12.12 -0.28
C ALA A 98 9.20 -11.52 -0.46
N ALA A 99 9.90 -11.33 0.67
CA ALA A 99 11.29 -11.75 0.63
C ALA A 99 11.26 -13.17 0.07
N VAL A 100 11.74 -13.36 -1.16
CA VAL A 100 12.36 -14.61 -1.53
C VAL A 100 13.46 -14.79 -0.49
N CYS A 101 13.13 -15.43 0.64
CA CYS A 101 14.11 -16.22 1.33
C CYS A 101 14.61 -17.17 0.22
N PRO A 102 15.89 -17.12 -0.19
CA PRO A 102 16.43 -18.28 -0.86
C PRO A 102 16.10 -19.47 0.05
N PRO A 103 15.59 -20.60 -0.48
CA PRO A 103 15.39 -21.78 0.35
C PRO A 103 16.71 -21.99 1.08
N THR A 104 16.67 -21.92 2.41
CA THR A 104 17.82 -22.23 3.24
C THR A 104 18.36 -23.54 2.70
N PRO A 105 19.62 -23.63 2.23
CA PRO A 105 20.13 -24.91 1.75
C PRO A 105 19.98 -25.86 2.92
N PHE A 106 19.17 -26.90 2.70
CA PHE A 106 18.92 -27.98 3.65
C PHE A 106 20.27 -28.35 4.26
N ARG A 107 20.43 -28.02 5.55
CA ARG A 107 21.58 -28.43 6.32
C ARG A 107 21.51 -29.94 6.38
N GLN A 108 22.29 -30.62 5.52
CA GLN A 108 22.37 -32.07 5.52
C GLN A 108 22.63 -32.53 6.95
N PRO A 109 21.90 -33.53 7.47
CA PRO A 109 22.27 -34.13 8.74
C PRO A 109 23.70 -34.70 8.58
N PRO A 110 24.57 -34.60 9.60
CA PRO A 110 25.89 -35.21 9.51
C PRO A 110 25.71 -36.71 9.31
N THR A 111 26.21 -37.21 8.18
CA THR A 111 26.32 -38.63 7.89
C THR A 111 27.13 -39.27 9.03
N ARG A 112 26.44 -39.92 9.97
CA ARG A 112 27.08 -40.61 11.08
C ARG A 112 27.74 -41.87 10.52
N PHE A 113 29.00 -41.72 10.17
CA PHE A 113 29.91 -42.82 9.90
C PHE A 113 30.01 -43.75 11.13
N GLY A 114 29.89 -45.06 10.90
CA GLY A 114 30.36 -46.14 11.78
C GLY A 114 29.35 -46.62 12.82
N PRO A 115 29.18 -47.94 12.94
CA PRO A 115 30.18 -48.66 13.73
C PRO A 115 30.79 -49.88 13.01
N ARG A 116 32.12 -50.02 13.14
CA ARG A 116 32.78 -51.32 13.37
C ARG A 116 32.83 -51.48 14.90
N PRO A 117 32.72 -52.68 15.50
CA PRO A 117 33.22 -53.98 15.02
C PRO A 117 32.13 -55.03 14.74
#